data_AF-A0A1C1CWG6-F1
#
_entry.id   AF-A0A1C1CWG6-F1
#
_cell.length_a   1.000
_cell.length_b   1.000
_cell.length_c   1.000
_cell.angle_alpha   90.00
_cell.angle_beta   90.00
_cell.angle_gamma   90.00
#
_symmetry.space_group_name_H-M   'P 1'
#
loop_
_entity.id
_entity.type
_entity.pdbx_description
1 polymer ?
#
loop_
_entity_poly.entity_id
_entity_poly.type
_entity_poly.pdbx_seq_one_letter_code
_entity_poly.pdbx_strand_id
1 'polypeptide(L)'
;MPEYIRWDAPGVEAEQPGEQEKIKQVSDQFCRFQMMNFDEHHHALRGTHLKTHGCVAGKFVVHDNLPPHLAQGMFAKPATYDVIMRYSSLTPKLVPDNVPAPRGIGMKIFGVEGEKIWGEDKKTQDWTFNNYPILELRDPQTTYEIADSLERNWDNMDGFVEELKKRPDADVACRPASIPPQHSK
;
A
#
# COMPACT_ATOMS: atom_id res chain seq x y z
N MET A 1 16.47 -9.24 -26.18
CA MET A 1 16.58 -8.75 -24.79
C MET A 1 15.62 -7.58 -24.67
N PRO A 2 14.80 -7.48 -23.61
CA PRO A 2 14.00 -6.27 -23.39
C PRO A 2 14.95 -5.07 -23.24
N GLU A 3 14.63 -3.96 -23.89
CA GLU A 3 15.27 -2.67 -23.64
C GLU A 3 14.60 -2.06 -22.41
N TYR A 4 15.35 -1.92 -21.31
CA TYR A 4 14.83 -1.36 -20.06
C TYR A 4 14.90 0.17 -20.09
N ILE A 5 13.85 0.81 -19.59
CA ILE A 5 13.78 2.27 -19.41
C ILE A 5 14.15 2.59 -17.95
N ARG A 6 14.95 3.63 -17.72
CA ARG A 6 15.29 4.09 -16.36
C ARG A 6 14.04 4.68 -15.70
N TRP A 7 13.87 4.46 -14.40
CA TRP A 7 12.65 4.84 -13.66
C TRP A 7 12.33 6.34 -13.69
N ASP A 8 13.32 7.20 -13.92
CA ASP A 8 13.22 8.66 -14.02
C ASP A 8 13.49 9.18 -15.45
N ALA A 9 13.38 8.33 -16.46
CA ALA A 9 13.50 8.77 -17.84
C ALA A 9 12.35 9.74 -18.21
N PRO A 10 12.57 10.71 -19.12
CA PRO A 10 11.51 11.62 -19.54
C PRO A 10 10.26 10.88 -20.02
N GLY A 11 9.11 11.19 -19.42
CA GLY A 11 7.82 10.58 -19.74
C GLY A 11 7.43 9.35 -18.90
N VAL A 12 8.29 8.89 -17.98
CA VAL A 12 7.93 7.80 -17.03
C VAL A 12 7.04 8.32 -15.91
N GLU A 13 7.40 9.46 -15.31
CA GLU A 13 6.62 10.14 -14.28
C GLU A 13 6.18 11.52 -14.76
N ALA A 14 4.95 11.89 -14.41
CA ALA A 14 4.39 13.21 -14.67
C ALA A 14 3.47 13.61 -13.51
N GLU A 15 3.87 14.64 -12.77
CA GLU A 15 3.06 15.23 -11.70
C GLU A 15 1.78 15.84 -12.30
N GLN A 16 0.62 15.42 -11.79
CA GLN A 16 -0.67 15.91 -12.28
C GLN A 16 -0.97 17.33 -11.74
N PRO A 17 -1.78 18.14 -12.45
CA PRO A 17 -2.21 19.43 -11.93
C PRO A 17 -2.95 19.28 -10.58
N GLY A 18 -2.47 19.98 -9.55
CA GLY A 18 -3.07 19.95 -8.21
C GLY A 18 -2.76 18.68 -7.40
N GLU A 19 -1.79 17.87 -7.82
CA GLU A 19 -1.45 16.60 -7.18
C GLU A 19 -1.06 16.76 -5.72
N GLN A 20 -0.19 17.73 -5.39
CA GLN A 20 0.26 17.97 -4.00
C GLN A 20 -0.90 18.36 -3.08
N GLU A 21 -1.77 19.25 -3.53
CA GLU A 21 -2.96 19.66 -2.78
C GLU A 21 -3.87 18.45 -2.54
N LYS A 22 -4.04 17.60 -3.55
CA LYS A 22 -4.85 16.40 -3.45
C LYS A 22 -4.23 15.36 -2.52
N ILE A 23 -2.92 15.14 -2.58
CA ILE A 23 -2.17 14.27 -1.65
C ILE A 23 -2.39 14.74 -0.21
N LYS A 24 -2.31 16.05 0.04
CA LYS A 24 -2.58 16.61 1.37
C LYS A 24 -4.02 16.35 1.82
N GLN A 25 -5.01 16.56 0.94
CA GLN A 25 -6.42 16.29 1.26
C GLN A 25 -6.67 14.81 1.60
N VAL A 26 -6.04 13.90 0.85
CA VAL A 26 -6.08 12.46 1.11
C VAL A 26 -5.42 12.14 2.46
N SER A 27 -4.27 12.73 2.76
CA SER A 27 -3.64 12.59 4.09
C SER A 27 -4.57 13.05 5.20
N ASP A 28 -5.25 14.18 5.03
CA ASP A 28 -6.21 14.71 6.00
C ASP A 28 -7.41 13.76 6.19
N GLN A 29 -7.90 13.09 5.12
CA GLN A 29 -8.92 12.03 5.20
C GLN A 29 -8.45 10.83 6.01
N PHE A 30 -7.25 10.33 5.74
CA PHE A 30 -6.71 9.18 6.49
C PHE A 30 -6.47 9.50 7.97
N CYS A 31 -6.07 10.73 8.30
CA CYS A 31 -6.01 11.16 9.71
C CYS A 31 -7.40 11.10 10.37
N ARG A 32 -8.47 11.49 9.67
CA ARG A 32 -9.84 11.35 10.19
C ARG A 32 -10.25 9.89 10.36
N PHE A 33 -9.85 8.99 9.44
CA PHE A 33 -10.08 7.54 9.62
C PHE A 33 -9.43 7.03 10.91
N GLN A 34 -8.21 7.49 11.21
CA GLN A 34 -7.52 7.13 12.45
C GLN A 34 -8.23 7.67 13.69
N MET A 35 -8.77 8.89 13.63
CA MET A 35 -9.56 9.46 14.74
C MET A 35 -10.88 8.73 14.93
N MET A 36 -11.61 8.38 13.86
CA MET A 36 -12.82 7.57 13.97
C MET A 36 -12.55 6.20 14.61
N ASN A 37 -11.46 5.52 14.22
CA ASN A 37 -11.05 4.29 14.88
C ASN A 37 -10.62 4.51 16.34
N PHE A 38 -9.96 5.63 16.65
CA PHE A 38 -9.56 5.97 18.02
C PHE A 38 -10.78 6.21 18.91
N ASP A 39 -11.80 6.90 18.39
CA ASP A 39 -13.05 7.17 19.10
C ASP A 39 -13.84 5.86 19.33
N GLU A 40 -13.83 4.95 18.35
CA GLU A 40 -14.52 3.66 18.42
C GLU A 40 -13.80 2.62 19.31
N HIS A 41 -12.46 2.56 19.23
CA HIS A 41 -11.68 1.48 19.84
C HIS A 41 -10.79 1.93 21.00
N HIS A 42 -10.68 3.24 21.25
CA HIS A 42 -9.78 3.86 22.25
C HIS A 42 -8.30 3.47 22.08
N HIS A 43 -7.89 3.16 20.86
CA HIS A 43 -6.52 2.81 20.49
C HIS A 43 -6.09 3.56 19.24
N ALA A 44 -4.84 4.03 19.23
CA ALA A 44 -4.25 4.63 18.04
C ALA A 44 -3.94 3.54 17.02
N LEU A 45 -4.69 3.52 15.92
CA LEU A 45 -4.56 2.55 14.84
C LEU A 45 -4.09 3.25 13.54
N ARG A 46 -3.69 2.45 12.54
CA ARG A 46 -3.19 2.98 11.25
C ARG A 46 -4.36 3.37 10.35
N GLY A 47 -4.15 4.36 9.47
CA GLY A 47 -5.18 4.84 8.53
C GLY A 47 -5.52 3.86 7.40
N THR A 48 -4.59 3.00 7.02
CA THR A 48 -4.79 1.85 6.13
C THR A 48 -3.94 0.69 6.62
N HIS A 49 -4.21 -0.51 6.10
CA HIS A 49 -3.51 -1.70 6.56
C HIS A 49 -3.61 -1.83 8.08
N LEU A 50 -4.82 -1.54 8.59
CA LEU A 50 -5.07 -1.20 9.99
C LEU A 50 -4.77 -2.39 10.90
N LYS A 51 -5.39 -3.53 10.60
CA LYS A 51 -5.20 -4.76 11.37
C LYS A 51 -3.85 -5.39 11.01
N THR A 52 -2.99 -5.56 12.01
CA THR A 52 -1.76 -6.35 11.90
C THR A 52 -2.08 -7.81 12.22
N HIS A 53 -1.72 -8.72 11.32
CA HIS A 53 -1.88 -10.17 11.51
C HIS A 53 -0.67 -10.82 12.17
N GLY A 54 0.50 -10.24 11.95
CA GLY A 54 1.74 -10.74 12.51
C GLY A 54 2.94 -9.95 12.02
N CYS A 55 3.97 -9.97 12.85
CA CYS A 55 5.28 -9.46 12.50
C CYS A 55 6.28 -10.61 12.57
N VAL A 56 7.14 -10.73 11.56
CA VAL A 56 8.21 -11.73 11.53
C VAL A 56 9.54 -11.05 11.27
N ALA A 57 10.60 -11.59 11.87
CA ALA A 57 11.97 -11.21 11.58
C ALA A 57 12.64 -12.32 10.77
N GLY A 58 13.58 -11.96 9.91
CA GLY A 58 14.28 -12.92 9.09
C GLY A 58 15.52 -12.35 8.42
N LYS A 59 15.99 -13.04 7.39
CA LYS A 59 17.11 -12.63 6.56
C LYS A 59 16.66 -12.45 5.11
N PHE A 60 17.08 -11.35 4.47
CA PHE A 60 16.94 -11.12 3.04
C PHE A 60 18.29 -11.37 2.37
N VAL A 61 18.38 -12.36 1.49
CA VAL A 61 19.63 -12.78 0.87
C VAL A 61 19.64 -12.33 -0.60
N VAL A 62 20.59 -11.46 -0.94
CA VAL A 62 20.91 -11.13 -2.33
C VAL A 62 21.94 -12.16 -2.80
N HIS A 63 21.55 -12.99 -3.76
CA HIS A 63 22.43 -13.97 -4.36
C HIS A 63 23.54 -13.33 -5.19
N ASP A 64 24.65 -14.04 -5.32
CA ASP A 64 25.70 -13.68 -6.26
C ASP A 64 25.25 -13.95 -7.70
N ASN A 65 25.98 -13.37 -8.66
CA ASN A 65 25.78 -13.63 -10.09
C ASN A 65 24.36 -13.34 -10.61
N LEU A 66 23.67 -12.34 -10.04
CA LEU A 66 22.45 -11.83 -10.64
C LEU A 66 22.73 -11.33 -12.06
N PRO A 67 21.83 -11.57 -13.03
CA PRO A 67 21.92 -10.98 -14.36
C PRO A 67 22.15 -9.45 -14.28
N PRO A 68 22.97 -8.85 -15.16
CA PRO A 68 23.33 -7.44 -15.04
C PRO A 68 22.15 -6.45 -14.92
N HIS A 69 20.99 -6.77 -15.51
CA HIS A 69 19.78 -5.95 -15.42
C HIS A 69 19.03 -6.07 -14.08
N LEU A 70 19.28 -7.12 -13.29
CA LEU A 70 18.74 -7.31 -11.93
C LEU A 70 19.73 -6.88 -10.84
N ALA A 71 21.02 -6.77 -11.15
CA ALA A 71 22.08 -6.36 -10.23
C ALA A 71 22.12 -4.83 -10.04
N GLN A 72 21.03 -4.24 -9.53
CA GLN A 72 20.85 -2.79 -9.39
C GLN A 72 20.56 -2.37 -7.93
N GLY A 73 20.99 -1.17 -7.54
CA GLY A 73 20.77 -0.65 -6.18
C GLY A 73 21.30 -1.62 -5.11
N MET A 74 20.45 -1.98 -4.14
CA MET A 74 20.81 -2.94 -3.09
C MET A 74 21.11 -4.36 -3.60
N PHE A 75 20.70 -4.69 -4.83
CA PHE A 75 20.95 -5.98 -5.47
C PHE A 75 22.27 -6.02 -6.24
N ALA A 76 23.02 -4.91 -6.31
CA ALA A 76 24.25 -4.83 -7.10
C ALA A 76 25.39 -5.71 -6.55
N LYS A 77 25.35 -6.06 -5.26
CA LYS A 77 26.35 -6.91 -4.60
C LYS A 77 25.67 -7.98 -3.77
N PRO A 78 26.22 -9.22 -3.73
CA PRO A 78 25.70 -10.25 -2.84
C PRO A 78 25.85 -9.83 -1.38
N ALA A 79 24.80 -10.05 -0.60
CA ALA A 79 24.73 -9.67 0.81
C ALA A 79 23.57 -10.37 1.52
N THR A 80 23.65 -10.41 2.85
CA THR A 80 22.55 -10.87 3.71
C THR A 80 22.17 -9.74 4.65
N TYR A 81 20.90 -9.34 4.60
CA TYR A 81 20.35 -8.25 5.40
C TYR A 81 19.38 -8.76 6.45
N ASP A 82 19.30 -8.08 7.58
CA ASP A 82 18.20 -8.25 8.52
C ASP A 82 16.92 -7.64 7.95
N VAL A 83 15.79 -8.32 8.15
CA VAL A 83 14.49 -7.88 7.67
C VAL A 83 13.42 -8.07 8.73
N ILE A 84 12.50 -7.11 8.81
CA ILE A 84 11.22 -7.26 9.52
C ILE A 84 10.09 -7.16 8.49
N MET A 85 9.14 -8.09 8.55
CA MET A 85 7.92 -8.05 7.74
C MET A 85 6.69 -7.94 8.63
N ARG A 86 5.70 -7.17 8.18
CA ARG A 86 4.39 -7.02 8.81
C ARG A 86 3.29 -7.43 7.86
N TYR A 87 2.50 -8.43 8.23
CA TYR A 87 1.31 -8.86 7.51
C TYR A 87 0.08 -8.08 7.97
N SER A 88 -0.79 -7.67 7.04
CA SER A 88 -1.96 -6.81 7.34
C SER A 88 -3.12 -6.99 6.34
N SER A 89 -4.31 -6.51 6.70
CA SER A 89 -5.45 -6.35 5.77
C SER A 89 -5.58 -4.90 5.35
N LEU A 90 -5.84 -4.60 4.07
CA LEU A 90 -5.95 -3.25 3.52
C LEU A 90 -6.88 -2.31 4.30
N THR A 91 -8.01 -2.84 4.81
CA THR A 91 -9.12 -2.05 5.34
C THR A 91 -8.71 -1.00 6.37
N PRO A 92 -9.34 0.19 6.35
CA PRO A 92 -9.15 1.21 7.37
C PRO A 92 -10.01 0.98 8.62
N LYS A 93 -10.83 -0.08 8.67
CA LYS A 93 -11.58 -0.53 9.86
C LYS A 93 -11.06 -1.90 10.33
N LEU A 94 -11.21 -2.18 11.63
CA LEU A 94 -11.08 -3.55 12.14
C LEU A 94 -12.22 -4.41 11.58
N VAL A 95 -11.86 -5.46 10.84
CA VAL A 95 -12.81 -6.45 10.33
C VAL A 95 -12.37 -7.86 10.72
N PRO A 96 -13.31 -8.82 10.83
CA PRO A 96 -12.99 -10.22 11.00
C PRO A 96 -12.06 -10.75 9.89
N ASP A 97 -11.19 -11.71 10.22
CA ASP A 97 -10.17 -12.18 9.28
C ASP A 97 -10.72 -12.96 8.10
N ASN A 98 -11.92 -13.50 8.24
CA ASN A 98 -12.64 -14.22 7.19
C ASN A 98 -13.32 -13.31 6.17
N VAL A 99 -13.35 -11.98 6.39
CA VAL A 99 -13.86 -11.03 5.40
C VAL A 99 -12.86 -10.97 4.23
N PRO A 100 -13.32 -11.16 2.98
CA PRO A 100 -12.45 -10.99 1.83
C PRO A 100 -11.95 -9.54 1.74
N ALA A 101 -10.64 -9.38 1.77
CA ALA A 101 -9.98 -8.09 1.61
C ALA A 101 -8.56 -8.30 1.05
N PRO A 102 -8.01 -7.31 0.33
CA PRO A 102 -6.60 -7.33 -0.04
C PRO A 102 -5.71 -7.45 1.19
N ARG A 103 -4.65 -8.26 1.08
CA ARG A 103 -3.67 -8.50 2.13
C ARG A 103 -2.35 -7.87 1.74
N GLY A 104 -1.77 -7.14 2.68
CA GLY A 104 -0.52 -6.42 2.49
C GLY A 104 0.63 -6.98 3.31
N ILE A 105 1.84 -6.83 2.77
CA ILE A 105 3.09 -7.03 3.49
C ILE A 105 3.88 -5.73 3.44
N GLY A 106 4.25 -5.19 4.60
CA GLY A 106 5.30 -4.18 4.69
C GLY A 106 6.61 -4.87 5.05
N MET A 107 7.65 -4.71 4.24
CA MET A 107 8.98 -5.27 4.46
C MET A 107 9.97 -4.12 4.66
N LYS A 108 10.69 -4.16 5.79
CA LYS A 108 11.79 -3.22 6.09
C LYS A 108 13.10 -3.99 6.16
N ILE A 109 14.03 -3.63 5.31
CA ILE A 109 15.37 -4.22 5.21
C ILE A 109 16.37 -3.25 5.82
N PHE A 110 17.22 -3.74 6.71
CA PHE A 110 18.18 -2.95 7.46
C PHE A 110 19.59 -3.10 6.90
N GLY A 111 20.40 -2.04 7.01
CA GLY A 111 21.79 -2.02 6.55
C GLY A 111 21.96 -1.73 5.06
N VAL A 112 20.93 -1.19 4.39
CA VAL A 112 20.98 -0.85 2.97
C VAL A 112 21.59 0.54 2.78
N GLU A 113 22.83 0.58 2.34
CA GLU A 113 23.57 1.81 2.03
C GLU A 113 23.34 2.29 0.59
N GLY A 114 23.56 3.58 0.33
CA GLY A 114 23.44 4.20 -0.99
C GLY A 114 22.40 5.33 -1.03
N GLU A 115 22.41 6.07 -2.12
CA GLU A 115 21.50 7.20 -2.36
C GLU A 115 20.02 6.76 -2.26
N LYS A 116 19.21 7.61 -1.61
CA LYS A 116 17.76 7.38 -1.41
C LYS A 116 17.00 8.38 -2.28
N ILE A 117 15.88 7.94 -2.86
CA ILE A 117 15.03 8.78 -3.71
C ILE A 117 14.39 9.95 -2.96
N TRP A 118 14.22 9.83 -1.64
CA TRP A 118 13.63 10.86 -0.78
C TRP A 118 14.06 10.70 0.68
N GLY A 119 14.06 11.83 1.41
CA GLY A 119 14.31 11.85 2.86
C GLY A 119 15.76 11.56 3.27
N GLU A 120 15.95 11.39 4.57
CA GLU A 120 17.25 11.08 5.18
C GLU A 120 17.61 9.60 5.02
N ASP A 121 18.89 9.29 4.80
CA ASP A 121 19.36 7.90 4.74
C ASP A 121 19.33 7.24 6.11
N LYS A 122 18.26 6.48 6.35
CA LYS A 122 18.10 5.64 7.56
C LYS A 122 18.81 4.29 7.45
N LYS A 123 19.62 4.08 6.40
CA LYS A 123 20.25 2.79 6.06
C LYS A 123 19.22 1.66 5.96
N THR A 124 18.06 1.95 5.37
CA THR A 124 16.98 0.98 5.17
C THR A 124 16.45 1.03 3.74
N GLN A 125 15.90 -0.08 3.28
CA GLN A 125 15.01 -0.14 2.12
C GLN A 125 13.65 -0.68 2.57
N ASP A 126 12.58 -0.03 2.11
CA ASP A 126 11.21 -0.43 2.39
C ASP A 126 10.53 -0.91 1.11
N TRP A 127 9.79 -2.02 1.21
CA TRP A 127 8.88 -2.48 0.16
C TRP A 127 7.51 -2.76 0.74
N THR A 128 6.49 -2.43 -0.04
CA THR A 128 5.10 -2.72 0.26
C THR A 128 4.54 -3.62 -0.82
N PHE A 129 3.89 -4.69 -0.40
CA PHE A 129 3.29 -5.67 -1.29
C PHE A 129 1.79 -5.71 -1.03
N ASN A 130 1.01 -5.95 -2.09
CA ASN A 130 -0.39 -6.29 -2.01
C ASN A 130 -0.58 -7.62 -2.76
N ASN A 131 -1.41 -8.52 -2.25
CA ASN A 131 -1.73 -9.78 -2.92
C ASN A 131 -2.81 -9.63 -4.02
N TYR A 132 -3.10 -8.39 -4.41
CA TYR A 132 -4.19 -8.03 -5.29
C TYR A 132 -3.68 -7.39 -6.59
N PRO A 133 -4.05 -7.92 -7.78
CA PRO A 133 -3.44 -7.49 -9.04
C PRO A 133 -4.06 -6.22 -9.65
N ILE A 134 -5.14 -5.70 -9.06
CA ILE A 134 -5.82 -4.48 -9.54
C ILE A 134 -5.61 -3.40 -8.49
N LEU A 135 -5.21 -2.20 -8.92
CA LEU A 135 -5.17 -1.02 -8.08
C LEU A 135 -6.43 -0.20 -8.33
N GLU A 136 -7.28 -0.07 -7.31
CA GLU A 136 -8.44 0.82 -7.33
C GLU A 136 -8.08 2.27 -7.01
N LEU A 137 -7.07 2.48 -6.17
CA LEU A 137 -6.54 3.79 -5.78
C LEU A 137 -5.39 4.19 -6.72
N ARG A 138 -5.72 4.52 -7.98
CA ARG A 138 -4.74 4.68 -9.07
C ARG A 138 -4.04 6.04 -9.11
N ASP A 139 -4.68 7.06 -8.58
CA ASP A 139 -4.22 8.45 -8.55
C ASP A 139 -4.82 9.17 -7.33
N PRO A 140 -4.28 10.34 -6.93
CA PRO A 140 -4.78 11.04 -5.75
C PRO A 140 -6.24 11.49 -5.83
N GLN A 141 -6.77 11.80 -7.03
CA GLN A 141 -8.14 12.24 -7.19
C GLN A 141 -9.12 11.06 -7.00
N THR A 142 -8.86 9.94 -7.67
CA THR A 142 -9.61 8.69 -7.48
C THR A 142 -9.56 8.23 -6.03
N THR A 143 -8.38 8.33 -5.40
CA THR A 143 -8.19 7.98 -3.98
C THR A 143 -9.03 8.86 -3.06
N TYR A 144 -9.03 10.18 -3.29
CA TYR A 144 -9.81 11.14 -2.53
C TYR A 144 -11.30 10.85 -2.59
N GLU A 145 -11.84 10.57 -3.78
CA GLU A 145 -13.28 10.33 -3.96
C GLU A 145 -13.75 9.03 -3.29
N ILE A 146 -12.96 7.96 -3.40
CA ILE A 146 -13.26 6.68 -2.73
C ILE A 146 -13.15 6.85 -1.21
N ALA A 147 -12.12 7.55 -0.72
CA ALA A 147 -11.97 7.84 0.70
C ALA A 147 -13.11 8.73 1.22
N ASP A 148 -13.55 9.74 0.47
CA ASP A 148 -14.67 10.61 0.85
C ASP A 148 -15.98 9.84 0.98
N SER A 149 -16.25 8.96 0.00
CA SER A 149 -17.40 8.06 0.05
C SER A 149 -17.36 7.14 1.26
N LEU A 150 -16.20 6.54 1.56
CA LEU A 150 -16.02 5.69 2.72
C LEU A 150 -16.19 6.47 4.04
N GLU A 151 -15.70 7.70 4.09
CA GLU A 151 -15.82 8.58 5.26
C GLU A 151 -17.30 8.90 5.55
N ARG A 152 -18.04 9.36 4.54
CA ARG A 152 -19.47 9.69 4.67
C ARG A 152 -20.31 8.47 5.05
N ASN A 153 -19.85 7.28 4.65
CA ASN A 153 -20.51 6.01 4.89
C ASN A 153 -19.81 5.16 5.96
N TRP A 154 -19.05 5.76 6.87
CA TRP A 154 -18.21 5.03 7.83
C TRP A 154 -18.96 3.90 8.55
N ASP A 155 -20.18 4.15 9.01
CA ASP A 155 -21.04 3.18 9.70
C ASP A 155 -22.17 2.62 8.81
N ASN A 156 -22.09 2.85 7.50
CA ASN A 156 -23.07 2.40 6.51
C ASN A 156 -22.36 1.79 5.29
N MET A 157 -21.76 0.60 5.47
CA MET A 157 -21.01 -0.06 4.40
C MET A 157 -21.85 -0.38 3.16
N ASP A 158 -23.15 -0.63 3.32
CA ASP A 158 -24.07 -0.80 2.18
C ASP A 158 -24.16 0.49 1.36
N GLY A 159 -24.25 1.65 2.03
CA GLY A 159 -24.20 2.96 1.39
C GLY A 159 -22.89 3.20 0.63
N PHE A 160 -21.74 2.84 1.23
CA PHE A 160 -20.44 2.91 0.56
C PHE A 160 -20.43 2.05 -0.72
N VAL A 161 -20.87 0.81 -0.64
CA VAL A 161 -20.95 -0.11 -1.79
C VAL A 161 -21.86 0.43 -2.89
N GLU A 162 -23.01 1.01 -2.52
CA GLU A 162 -23.94 1.61 -3.49
C GLU A 162 -23.37 2.85 -4.18
N GLU A 163 -22.55 3.64 -3.49
CA GLU A 163 -21.83 4.76 -4.12
C GLU A 163 -20.71 4.27 -5.04
N LEU A 164 -19.94 3.26 -4.63
CA LEU A 164 -18.90 2.68 -5.50
C LEU A 164 -19.48 2.12 -6.81
N LYS A 165 -20.64 1.46 -6.76
CA LYS A 165 -21.32 0.92 -7.95
C LYS A 165 -21.78 1.99 -8.94
N LYS A 166 -21.96 3.24 -8.48
CA LYS A 166 -22.40 4.37 -9.32
C LYS A 166 -21.24 5.14 -9.93
N ARG A 167 -19.99 4.85 -9.55
CA ARG A 167 -18.80 5.48 -10.12
C ARG A 167 -18.63 5.10 -11.60
N PRO A 168 -18.03 5.97 -12.42
CA PRO A 168 -17.70 5.63 -13.81
C PRO A 168 -16.69 4.48 -13.93
N ASP A 169 -15.85 4.27 -12.91
CA ASP A 169 -14.88 3.17 -12.80
C ASP A 169 -15.30 2.09 -11.80
N ALA A 170 -16.62 1.87 -11.63
CA ALA A 170 -17.18 0.91 -10.67
C ALA A 170 -16.63 -0.52 -10.81
N ASP A 171 -16.31 -0.94 -12.04
CA ASP A 171 -15.73 -2.25 -12.35
C ASP A 171 -14.31 -2.44 -11.81
N VAL A 172 -13.62 -1.35 -11.47
CA VAL A 172 -12.31 -1.29 -10.80
C VAL A 172 -12.47 -0.89 -9.33
N ALA A 173 -13.40 0.00 -8.98
CA ALA A 173 -13.59 0.46 -7.61
C ALA A 173 -14.20 -0.63 -6.69
N CYS A 174 -15.10 -1.48 -7.22
CA CYS A 174 -15.76 -2.54 -6.43
C CYS A 174 -14.92 -3.83 -6.29
N ARG A 175 -13.77 -3.88 -6.95
CA ARG A 175 -12.94 -5.07 -7.13
C ARG A 175 -12.31 -5.64 -5.87
N PRO A 176 -11.82 -4.82 -4.91
CA PRO A 176 -11.30 -5.32 -3.64
C PRO A 176 -12.30 -6.19 -2.86
N ALA A 177 -13.60 -5.92 -2.96
CA ALA A 177 -14.66 -6.68 -2.30
C ALA A 177 -14.99 -8.02 -3.00
N SER A 178 -14.50 -8.22 -4.23
CA SER A 178 -14.75 -9.41 -5.05
C SER A 178 -13.62 -10.45 -4.98
N ILE A 179 -12.64 -10.25 -4.10
CA ILE A 179 -11.52 -11.18 -3.95
C ILE A 179 -12.04 -12.48 -3.32
N PRO A 180 -11.59 -13.67 -3.78
CA PRO A 180 -11.93 -14.92 -3.10
C PRO A 180 -11.48 -14.92 -1.64
N PRO A 181 -12.21 -15.58 -0.72
CA PRO A 181 -11.75 -15.80 0.65
C PRO A 181 -10.35 -16.42 0.67
N GLN A 182 -9.46 -15.91 1.53
CA GLN A 182 -8.05 -16.33 1.57
C GLN A 182 -7.78 -17.54 2.48
N HIS A 183 -8.83 -18.12 3.07
CA HIS A 183 -8.75 -19.36 3.83
C HIS A 183 -9.77 -20.36 3.26
N SER A 184 -9.46 -21.66 3.33
CA SER A 184 -10.46 -22.70 3.13
C SER A 184 -11.48 -22.67 4.28
N LYS A 185 -12.71 -23.11 4.02
CA LYS A 185 -13.69 -23.38 5.07
C LYS A 185 -13.27 -24.55 5.94
#